data_AF-L0P7M2-F1
#
_entry.id   AF-L0P7M2-F1
#
_cell.length_a   1.000
_cell.length_b   1.000
_cell.length_c   1.000
_cell.angle_alpha   90.00
_cell.angle_beta   90.00
_cell.angle_gamma   90.00
#
_symmetry.space_group_name_H-M   'P 1'
#
loop_
_entity.id
_entity.type
_entity.pdbx_description
1 polymer ?
#
loop_
_entity_poly.entity_id
_entity_poly.type
_entity_poly.pdbx_seq_one_letter_code
_entity_poly.pdbx_strand_id
1 'polypeptide(L)'
;MSLESIIHNLISALGGCDFTLEDKPYVLGDDGLACLKDLKRWLQYYDEKYNSWDVKRVLADTNFVEGDLCPILAMWDPSDMGDKVKWRLSLACVFIVELLVSLTWPLEVNQFNTNTESFEQLPHLRLAQSSYKKSLLNYPKGNILFTSIA
;
A
#
# COMPACT_ATOMS: atom_id res chain seq x y z
N MET A 1 10.38 -17.09 -11.62
CA MET A 1 9.25 -16.15 -11.44
C MET A 1 9.89 -14.81 -11.11
N SER A 2 9.64 -13.75 -11.88
CA SER A 2 10.21 -12.41 -11.60
C SER A 2 9.58 -11.83 -10.33
N LEU A 3 10.31 -10.95 -9.62
CA LEU A 3 9.82 -10.24 -8.42
C LEU A 3 8.49 -9.54 -8.69
N GLU A 4 8.39 -8.88 -9.85
CA GLU A 4 7.18 -8.21 -10.34
C GLU A 4 5.97 -9.14 -10.35
N SER A 5 6.11 -10.34 -10.93
CA SER A 5 5.01 -11.31 -11.02
C SER A 5 4.52 -11.76 -9.64
N ILE A 6 5.43 -11.91 -8.67
CA ILE A 6 5.07 -12.27 -7.30
C ILE A 6 4.25 -11.14 -6.66
N ILE A 7 4.71 -9.90 -6.79
CA ILE A 7 4.02 -8.72 -6.24
C ILE A 7 2.65 -8.52 -6.91
N HIS A 8 2.56 -8.63 -8.23
CA HIS A 8 1.29 -8.52 -8.96
C HIS A 8 0.28 -9.59 -8.53
N ASN A 9 0.74 -10.82 -8.30
CA ASN A 9 -0.12 -11.88 -7.78
C ASN A 9 -0.64 -11.56 -6.37
N LEU A 10 0.20 -11.00 -5.50
CA LEU A 10 -0.20 -10.58 -4.15
C LEU A 10 -1.23 -9.44 -4.18
N ILE A 11 -1.02 -8.44 -5.04
CA ILE A 11 -1.95 -7.32 -5.22
C ILE A 11 -3.28 -7.83 -5.76
N SER A 12 -3.26 -8.69 -6.77
CA SER A 12 -4.47 -9.26 -7.35
C SER A 12 -5.25 -10.14 -6.35
N ALA A 13 -4.55 -10.80 -5.42
CA ALA A 13 -5.16 -11.59 -4.35
C ALA A 13 -5.69 -10.72 -3.19
N LEU A 14 -5.21 -9.48 -3.05
CA LEU A 14 -5.67 -8.56 -2.01
C LEU A 14 -7.15 -8.20 -2.20
N GLY A 15 -7.56 -7.99 -3.44
CA GLY A 15 -8.92 -7.59 -3.77
C GLY A 15 -8.99 -6.67 -4.97
N GLY A 16 -10.10 -5.95 -5.07
CA GLY A 16 -10.29 -4.93 -6.09
C GLY A 16 -11.66 -4.27 -6.01
N CYS A 17 -11.83 -3.19 -6.78
CA CYS A 17 -13.11 -2.52 -6.94
C CYS A 17 -14.06 -3.34 -7.81
N ASP A 18 -15.27 -3.59 -7.32
CA ASP A 18 -16.31 -4.23 -8.12
C ASP A 18 -16.99 -3.20 -9.03
N PHE A 19 -16.60 -3.20 -10.32
CA PHE A 19 -17.16 -2.29 -11.31
C PHE A 19 -18.61 -2.59 -11.71
N THR A 20 -19.19 -3.69 -11.24
CA THR A 20 -20.58 -4.06 -11.54
C THR A 20 -21.58 -3.31 -10.64
N LEU A 21 -21.13 -2.76 -9.52
CA LEU A 21 -21.93 -2.01 -8.56
C LEU A 21 -21.78 -0.50 -8.75
N GLU A 22 -22.86 0.25 -8.51
CA GLU A 22 -22.95 1.70 -8.78
C GLU A 22 -21.90 2.52 -8.01
N ASP A 23 -21.66 2.15 -6.75
CA ASP A 23 -20.68 2.80 -5.88
C ASP A 23 -19.25 2.27 -6.04
N LYS A 24 -19.06 1.22 -6.83
CA LYS A 24 -17.77 0.52 -7.00
C LYS A 24 -17.08 0.24 -5.67
N PRO A 25 -17.72 -0.52 -4.75
CA PRO A 25 -17.13 -0.82 -3.46
C PRO A 25 -15.89 -1.69 -3.67
N TYR A 26 -14.92 -1.50 -2.79
CA TYR A 26 -13.74 -2.34 -2.78
C TYR A 26 -14.07 -3.65 -2.07
N VAL A 27 -13.76 -4.79 -2.70
CA VAL A 27 -13.97 -6.12 -2.12
C VAL A 27 -12.61 -6.68 -1.75
N LEU A 28 -12.40 -6.92 -0.44
CA LEU A 28 -11.23 -7.62 0.07
C LEU A 28 -11.32 -9.10 -0.29
N GLY A 29 -10.23 -9.67 -0.81
CA GLY A 29 -10.10 -11.10 -1.01
C GLY A 29 -10.08 -11.87 0.32
N ASP A 30 -10.42 -13.16 0.27
CA ASP A 30 -10.47 -14.02 1.45
C ASP A 30 -9.14 -14.05 2.23
N ASP A 31 -8.02 -14.00 1.51
CA ASP A 31 -6.65 -13.99 2.07
C ASP A 31 -6.00 -12.60 2.09
N GLY A 32 -6.77 -11.52 1.87
CA GLY A 32 -6.22 -10.17 1.72
C GLY A 32 -5.36 -9.69 2.90
N LEU A 33 -5.69 -10.10 4.13
CA LEU A 33 -4.88 -9.78 5.32
C LEU A 33 -3.50 -10.46 5.27
N ALA A 34 -3.43 -11.71 4.79
CA ALA A 34 -2.15 -12.42 4.62
C ALA A 34 -1.32 -11.75 3.52
N CYS A 35 -1.96 -11.33 2.42
CA CYS A 35 -1.30 -10.59 1.33
C CYS A 35 -0.67 -9.28 1.82
N LEU A 36 -1.37 -8.49 2.64
CA LEU A 36 -0.82 -7.25 3.23
C LEU A 36 0.42 -7.55 4.10
N LYS A 37 0.36 -8.59 4.91
CA LYS A 37 1.47 -9.01 5.76
C LYS A 37 2.68 -9.47 4.95
N ASP A 38 2.44 -10.19 3.86
CA ASP A 38 3.50 -10.63 2.97
C ASP A 38 4.10 -9.47 2.18
N LEU A 39 3.30 -8.51 1.69
CA LEU A 39 3.80 -7.28 1.07
C LEU A 39 4.69 -6.47 2.03
N LYS A 40 4.28 -6.34 3.30
CA LYS A 40 5.13 -5.74 4.34
C LYS A 40 6.45 -6.49 4.50
N ARG A 41 6.40 -7.83 4.53
CA ARG A 41 7.60 -8.68 4.63
C ARG A 41 8.51 -8.46 3.41
N TRP A 42 7.97 -8.33 2.20
CA TRP A 42 8.77 -8.02 1.01
C TRP A 42 9.46 -6.66 1.14
N LEU A 43 8.74 -5.61 1.55
CA LEU A 43 9.35 -4.29 1.75
C LEU A 43 10.45 -4.30 2.83
N GLN A 44 10.21 -4.92 3.98
CA GLN A 44 11.19 -4.92 5.07
C GLN A 44 12.38 -5.83 4.78
N TYR A 45 12.15 -7.08 4.36
CA TYR A 45 13.23 -8.06 4.25
C TYR A 45 13.93 -8.06 2.89
N TYR A 46 13.32 -7.54 1.84
CA TYR A 46 13.95 -7.46 0.51
C TYR A 46 14.61 -6.08 0.32
N ASP A 47 13.83 -4.99 0.38
CA ASP A 47 14.37 -3.66 0.11
C ASP A 47 15.43 -3.24 1.14
N GLU A 48 15.23 -3.49 2.44
CA GLU A 48 16.26 -3.14 3.45
C GLU A 48 17.50 -4.04 3.35
N LYS A 49 17.33 -5.32 3.00
CA LYS A 49 18.45 -6.28 2.93
C LYS A 49 19.34 -6.06 1.71
N TYR A 50 18.74 -5.74 0.57
CA TYR A 50 19.46 -5.57 -0.69
C TYR A 50 19.74 -4.10 -1.02
N ASN A 51 19.27 -3.18 -0.17
CA ASN A 51 19.24 -1.74 -0.43
C ASN A 51 18.72 -1.40 -1.84
N SER A 52 17.78 -2.22 -2.30
CA SER A 52 17.11 -2.05 -3.58
C SER A 52 15.77 -1.39 -3.35
N TRP A 53 15.30 -0.61 -4.33
CA TRP A 53 13.97 0.00 -4.29
C TRP A 53 13.01 -0.65 -5.29
N ASP A 54 13.32 -1.88 -5.71
CA ASP A 54 12.54 -2.60 -6.71
C ASP A 54 11.12 -2.88 -6.22
N VAL A 55 10.92 -3.29 -4.96
CA VAL A 55 9.56 -3.54 -4.45
C VAL A 55 8.75 -2.25 -4.40
N LYS A 56 9.35 -1.16 -3.90
CA LYS A 56 8.73 0.19 -3.92
C LYS A 56 8.37 0.64 -5.32
N ARG A 57 9.22 0.36 -6.31
CA ARG A 57 8.98 0.71 -7.71
C ARG A 57 7.78 -0.05 -8.27
N VAL A 58 7.73 -1.37 -8.11
CA VAL A 58 6.61 -2.18 -8.61
C VAL A 58 5.29 -1.77 -7.95
N LEU A 59 5.31 -1.44 -6.66
CA LEU A 59 4.13 -0.92 -5.96
C LEU A 59 3.70 0.46 -6.47
N ALA A 60 4.64 1.30 -6.89
CA ALA A 60 4.34 2.58 -7.54
C ALA A 60 3.73 2.39 -8.93
N ASP A 61 4.28 1.46 -9.73
CA ASP A 61 3.79 1.17 -11.09
C ASP A 61 2.37 0.60 -11.09
N THR A 62 1.98 -0.09 -10.02
CA THR A 62 0.64 -0.67 -9.84
C THR A 62 -0.40 0.29 -9.26
N ASN A 63 0.01 1.51 -8.89
CA ASN A 63 -0.83 2.48 -8.19
C ASN A 63 -1.52 1.92 -6.93
N PHE A 64 -0.86 0.98 -6.25
CA PHE A 64 -1.38 0.22 -5.12
C PHE A 64 -1.98 1.10 -4.00
N VAL A 65 -1.34 2.24 -3.74
CA VAL A 65 -1.79 3.17 -2.68
C VAL A 65 -3.13 3.80 -2.98
N GLU A 66 -3.31 4.33 -4.19
CA GLU A 66 -4.55 5.00 -4.58
C GLU A 66 -5.64 4.00 -4.94
N GLY A 67 -5.28 2.90 -5.61
CA GLY A 67 -6.20 1.89 -6.12
C GLY A 67 -6.75 0.94 -5.06
N ASP A 68 -5.93 0.53 -4.09
CA ASP A 68 -6.30 -0.49 -3.11
C ASP A 68 -6.32 0.06 -1.68
N LEU A 69 -5.23 0.68 -1.23
CA LEU A 69 -5.11 1.09 0.17
C LEU A 69 -6.10 2.18 0.57
N CYS A 70 -6.30 3.21 -0.27
CA CYS A 70 -7.23 4.29 0.03
C CYS A 70 -8.69 3.80 0.14
N PRO A 71 -9.22 2.99 -0.80
CA PRO A 71 -10.54 2.38 -0.65
C PRO A 71 -10.67 1.48 0.59
N ILE A 72 -9.65 0.67 0.91
CA ILE A 72 -9.70 -0.20 2.10
C ILE A 72 -9.80 0.61 3.39
N LEU A 73 -9.02 1.70 3.51
CA LEU A 73 -9.07 2.58 4.66
C LEU A 73 -10.39 3.35 4.76
N ALA A 74 -10.98 3.74 3.64
CA ALA A 74 -12.26 4.44 3.63
C ALA A 74 -13.46 3.55 3.98
N MET A 75 -13.33 2.22 3.84
CA MET A 75 -14.36 1.28 4.32
C MET A 75 -14.38 1.14 5.85
N TRP A 76 -13.36 1.62 6.55
CA TRP A 76 -13.28 1.50 7.99
C TRP A 76 -14.00 2.65 8.70
N ASP A 77 -15.00 2.30 9.51
CA ASP A 77 -15.70 3.20 10.42
C ASP A 77 -15.44 2.75 11.88
N PRO A 78 -14.83 3.58 12.73
CA PRO A 78 -14.55 3.25 14.13
C PRO A 78 -15.82 3.11 15.00
N SER A 79 -16.98 3.59 14.54
CA SER A 79 -18.22 3.62 15.31
C SER A 79 -18.90 2.26 15.48
N ASP A 80 -18.43 1.23 14.77
CA ASP A 80 -19.24 0.04 14.48
C ASP A 80 -18.54 -1.30 14.82
N MET A 81 -17.75 -1.33 15.91
CA MET A 81 -16.83 -2.41 16.31
C MET A 81 -17.42 -3.81 16.67
N GLY A 82 -18.69 -4.09 16.38
CA GLY A 82 -19.37 -5.31 16.84
C GLY A 82 -19.06 -6.62 16.07
N ASP A 83 -18.62 -6.52 14.81
CA ASP A 83 -18.66 -7.66 13.89
C ASP A 83 -17.31 -8.33 13.64
N LYS A 84 -17.32 -9.67 13.47
CA LYS A 84 -16.10 -10.42 13.12
C LYS A 84 -15.45 -10.00 11.81
N VAL A 85 -16.24 -9.45 10.88
CA VAL A 85 -15.72 -8.91 9.61
C VAL A 85 -14.94 -7.62 9.86
N LYS A 86 -15.35 -6.83 10.86
CA LYS A 86 -14.75 -5.54 11.17
C LYS A 86 -13.45 -5.65 11.97
N TRP A 87 -13.25 -6.70 12.79
CA TRP A 87 -11.91 -6.94 13.37
C TRP A 87 -10.86 -7.20 12.29
N ARG A 88 -11.23 -7.91 11.22
CA ARG A 88 -10.33 -8.17 10.08
C ARG A 88 -9.98 -6.86 9.36
N LEU A 89 -10.95 -5.97 9.19
CA LEU A 89 -10.76 -4.64 8.62
C LEU A 89 -9.87 -3.76 9.51
N SER A 90 -10.11 -3.72 10.83
CA SER A 90 -9.26 -2.97 11.77
C SER A 90 -7.81 -3.47 11.74
N LEU A 91 -7.60 -4.79 11.70
CA LEU A 91 -6.25 -5.35 11.63
C LEU A 91 -5.58 -5.06 10.28
N ALA A 92 -6.35 -5.09 9.18
CA ALA A 92 -5.85 -4.69 7.87
C ALA A 92 -5.43 -3.21 7.85
N CYS A 93 -6.19 -2.31 8.47
CA CYS A 93 -5.85 -0.88 8.56
C CYS A 93 -4.50 -0.65 9.24
N VAL A 94 -4.21 -1.37 10.33
CA VAL A 94 -2.90 -1.30 11.01
C VAL A 94 -1.77 -1.67 10.05
N PHE A 95 -1.91 -2.81 9.35
CA PHE A 95 -0.88 -3.22 8.37
C PHE A 95 -0.74 -2.24 7.21
N ILE A 96 -1.84 -1.63 6.76
CA ILE A 96 -1.84 -0.63 5.70
C ILE A 96 -1.10 0.63 6.14
N VAL A 97 -1.34 1.12 7.36
CA VAL A 97 -0.63 2.30 7.90
C VAL A 97 0.87 2.02 7.99
N GLU A 98 1.28 0.85 8.47
CA GLU A 98 2.69 0.45 8.49
C GLU A 98 3.30 0.41 7.07
N LEU A 99 2.57 -0.12 6.09
CA LEU A 99 2.97 -0.15 4.69
C LEU A 99 3.12 1.27 4.11
N LEU A 100 2.16 2.15 4.38
CA LEU A 100 2.20 3.56 3.97
C LEU A 100 3.40 4.27 4.57
N VAL A 101 3.73 4.02 5.84
CA VAL A 101 4.93 4.58 6.48
C VAL A 101 6.20 4.14 5.74
N SER A 102 6.34 2.85 5.42
CA SER A 102 7.50 2.34 4.66
C SER A 102 7.60 2.92 3.23
N LEU A 103 6.46 3.19 2.58
CA LEU A 103 6.40 3.75 1.22
C LEU A 103 6.64 5.27 1.20
N THR A 104 6.16 5.98 2.21
CA THR A 104 6.28 7.44 2.33
C THR A 104 7.59 7.89 2.98
N TRP A 105 8.38 6.96 3.52
CA TRP A 105 9.66 7.28 4.15
C TRP A 105 10.59 8.05 3.19
N PRO A 106 11.22 9.15 3.63
CA PRO A 106 12.09 9.94 2.77
C PRO A 106 13.23 9.09 2.20
N LEU A 107 13.38 9.13 0.88
CA LEU A 107 14.46 8.44 0.17
C LEU A 107 15.72 9.32 0.21
N GLU A 108 16.56 9.09 1.21
CA GLU A 108 17.87 9.72 1.34
C GLU A 108 18.89 9.01 0.46
N VAL A 109 19.49 9.75 -0.47
CA VAL A 109 20.57 9.24 -1.32
C VAL A 109 21.88 9.57 -0.65
N ASN A 110 22.52 8.57 -0.05
CA ASN A 110 23.89 8.68 0.37
C ASN A 110 24.78 8.20 -0.78
N GLN A 111 25.67 9.06 -1.26
CA GLN A 111 26.58 8.81 -2.41
C GLN A 111 27.41 7.52 -2.26
N PHE A 112 27.53 7.00 -1.04
CA PHE A 112 28.32 5.81 -0.69
C PHE A 112 27.51 4.50 -0.59
N ASN A 113 26.18 4.57 -0.48
CA ASN A 113 25.34 3.38 -0.20
C ASN A 113 24.36 3.04 -1.32
N THR A 114 24.17 3.91 -2.31
CA THR A 114 23.07 3.74 -3.27
C THR A 114 23.56 3.00 -4.50
N ASN A 115 22.96 1.84 -4.81
CA ASN A 115 23.19 1.14 -6.07
C ASN A 115 22.86 2.07 -7.25
N THR A 116 23.59 1.94 -8.36
CA THR A 116 23.38 2.75 -9.57
C THR A 116 21.94 2.63 -10.09
N GLU A 117 21.38 1.42 -10.04
CA GLU A 117 20.01 1.12 -10.45
C GLU A 117 18.98 1.85 -9.55
N SER A 118 19.18 1.83 -8.24
CA SER A 118 18.32 2.56 -7.29
C SER A 118 18.37 4.08 -7.52
N PHE A 119 19.55 4.63 -7.86
CA PHE A 119 19.69 6.05 -8.17
C PHE A 119 18.87 6.47 -9.40
N GLU A 120 18.83 5.64 -10.44
CA GLU A 120 18.01 5.88 -11.64
C GLU A 120 16.50 5.85 -11.34
N GLN A 121 16.08 5.01 -10.39
CA GLN A 121 14.68 4.88 -9.99
C GLN A 121 14.21 6.00 -9.05
N LEU A 122 15.12 6.73 -8.42
CA LEU A 122 14.82 7.81 -7.46
C LEU A 122 13.79 8.85 -7.96
N PRO A 123 13.94 9.48 -9.14
CA PRO A 123 12.99 10.48 -9.61
C PRO A 123 11.59 9.90 -9.78
N HIS A 124 11.48 8.65 -10.25
CA HIS A 124 10.21 7.95 -10.38
C HIS A 124 9.52 7.76 -9.03
N LEU A 125 10.27 7.27 -8.03
CA LEU A 125 9.74 7.06 -6.68
C LEU A 125 9.34 8.36 -5.98
N ARG A 126 10.06 9.46 -6.20
CA ARG A 126 9.69 10.78 -5.65
C ARG A 126 8.38 11.30 -6.24
N LEU A 127 8.15 11.08 -7.53
CA LEU A 127 6.88 11.41 -8.17
C LEU A 127 5.74 10.56 -7.57
N ALA A 128 5.98 9.26 -7.37
CA ALA A 128 5.02 8.38 -6.73
C ALA A 128 4.69 8.84 -5.29
N GLN A 129 5.68 9.23 -4.49
CA GLN A 129 5.46 9.79 -3.14
C GLN A 129 4.60 11.06 -3.15
N SER A 130 4.81 11.93 -4.14
CA SER A 130 3.96 13.12 -4.33
C SER A 130 2.51 12.72 -4.66
N SER A 131 2.34 11.72 -5.52
CA SER A 131 1.02 11.15 -5.85
C SER A 131 0.34 10.57 -4.61
N TYR A 132 1.05 9.74 -3.84
CA TYR A 132 0.53 9.15 -2.60
C TYR A 132 0.06 10.22 -1.62
N LYS A 133 0.87 11.26 -1.41
CA LYS A 133 0.49 12.39 -0.55
C LYS A 133 -0.79 13.07 -1.06
N LYS A 134 -0.89 13.32 -2.36
CA LYS A 134 -2.07 13.95 -2.96
C LYS A 134 -3.32 13.07 -2.78
N SER A 135 -3.20 11.78 -3.01
CA SER A 135 -4.31 10.82 -2.93
C SER A 135 -4.78 10.63 -1.49
N LEU A 136 -3.86 10.51 -0.53
CA LEU A 136 -4.19 10.39 0.89
C LEU A 136 -4.88 11.64 1.46
N LEU A 137 -4.49 12.85 1.00
CA LEU A 137 -5.07 14.11 1.47
C LEU A 137 -6.42 14.44 0.82
N ASN A 138 -6.61 14.09 -0.45
CA ASN A 138 -7.78 14.48 -1.24
C ASN A 138 -8.78 13.34 -1.48
N TYR A 139 -8.71 12.25 -0.70
CA TYR A 139 -9.55 11.10 -0.96
C TYR A 139 -11.04 11.42 -0.73
N PRO A 140 -11.92 11.25 -1.74
CA PRO A 140 -13.29 11.79 -1.70
C PRO A 140 -14.23 11.02 -0.77
N LYS A 141 -13.94 9.73 -0.48
CA LYS A 141 -14.84 8.83 0.24
C LYS A 141 -14.55 8.72 1.75
N GLY A 142 -13.61 9.49 2.30
CA GLY A 142 -13.35 9.47 3.74
C GLY A 142 -12.07 10.20 4.14
N ASN A 143 -12.03 10.64 5.40
CA ASN A 143 -10.85 11.31 5.95
C ASN A 143 -9.84 10.27 6.45
N ILE A 144 -9.03 9.75 5.53
CA ILE A 144 -8.07 8.66 5.79
C ILE A 144 -7.13 8.97 6.97
N LEU A 145 -6.76 10.25 7.15
CA LEU A 145 -5.92 10.67 8.26
C LEU A 145 -6.61 10.53 9.62
N PHE A 146 -7.93 10.76 9.68
CA PHE A 146 -8.70 10.59 10.91
C PHE A 146 -8.83 9.10 11.25
N THR A 147 -9.04 8.27 10.23
CA THR A 147 -9.04 6.79 10.34
C THR A 147 -7.73 6.26 10.93
N SER A 148 -6.61 6.94 10.69
CA SER A 148 -5.28 6.51 11.17
C SER A 148 -5.02 6.79 12.66
N ILE A 149 -5.87 7.61 13.31
CA ILE A 149 -5.69 8.09 14.70
C ILE A 149 -6.62 7.35 15.67
N ALA A 150 -7.76 6.86 15.18
CA ALA A 150 -8.79 6.21 15.97
C ALA A 150 -8.44 4.75 16.33
#